data_AF-A0A497R8D1-F1
#
_entry.id   AF-A0A497R8D1-F1
#
_cell.length_a   1.000
_cell.length_b   1.000
_cell.length_c   1.000
_cell.angle_alpha   90.00
_cell.angle_beta   90.00
_cell.angle_gamma   90.00
#
_symmetry.space_group_name_H-M   'P 1'
#
loop_
_entity.id
_entity.type
_entity.pdbx_description
1 polymer ?
#
loop_
_entity_poly.entity_id
_entity_poly.type
_entity_poly.pdbx_seq_one_letter_code
_entity_poly.pdbx_strand_id
1 'polypeptide(L)' 'MYFEVWVELAKKDEVEKRLRKACKEVYEVFYDYQYIVRVDDENVLNIEGIKKYRRHYNC' A
#
# COMPACT_ATOMS: atom_id res chain seq x y z
N MET A 1 -6.01 -0.54 -10.33
CA MET A 1 -5.22 0.71 -10.37
C MET A 1 -4.03 0.57 -9.43
N TYR A 2 -2.92 1.26 -9.69
CA TYR A 2 -1.75 1.22 -8.80
C TYR A 2 -1.75 2.41 -7.84
N PHE A 3 -1.38 2.14 -6.59
CA PHE A 3 -1.27 3.15 -5.53
C PHE A 3 0.07 3.06 -4.83
N GLU A 4 0.66 4.22 -4.60
CA GLU A 4 1.79 4.44 -3.70
C GLU A 4 1.24 4.53 -2.28
N VAL A 5 1.81 3.76 -1.35
CA VAL A 5 1.33 3.62 0.02
C VAL A 5 2.45 3.96 0.99
N TRP A 6 2.16 4.94 1.85
CA TRP A 6 2.99 5.31 2.98
C TRP A 6 2.45 4.65 4.24
N VAL A 7 3.29 3.90 4.94
CA VAL A 7 2.90 3.14 6.13
C VAL A 7 3.67 3.59 7.36
N GLU A 8 3.09 3.35 8.53
CA GLU A 8 3.81 3.49 9.79
C GLU A 8 4.88 2.40 9.90
N LEU A 9 6.15 2.80 10.01
CA LEU A 9 7.27 1.85 10.10
C LEU A 9 7.12 0.88 11.29
N ALA A 10 6.54 1.34 12.41
CA ALA A 10 6.26 0.50 13.57
C ALA A 10 5.25 -0.62 13.30
N LYS A 11 4.35 -0.43 12.32
CA LYS A 11 3.32 -1.41 11.92
C LYS A 11 3.59 -2.02 10.53
N LYS A 12 4.78 -1.81 9.96
CA LYS A 12 5.12 -2.20 8.57
C LYS A 12 4.82 -3.68 8.30
N ASP A 13 5.27 -4.58 9.18
CA ASP A 13 5.09 -6.02 9.02
C ASP A 13 3.60 -6.43 9.02
N GLU A 14 2.81 -5.81 9.89
CA GLU A 14 1.37 -6.07 9.97
C GLU A 14 0.63 -5.51 8.74
N VAL A 15 0.96 -4.27 8.34
CA VAL A 15 0.36 -3.64 7.16
C VAL A 15 0.71 -4.42 5.90
N GLU A 16 1.95 -4.89 5.75
CA GLU A 16 2.35 -5.71 4.61
C GLU A 16 1.52 -6.99 4.51
N LYS A 17 1.36 -7.72 5.63
CA LYS A 17 0.54 -8.94 5.66
C LYS A 17 -0.91 -8.66 5.27
N ARG A 18 -1.47 -7.53 5.69
CA ARG A 18 -2.83 -7.11 5.31
C ARG A 18 -2.91 -6.72 3.83
N LEU A 19 -1.93 -5.95 3.34
CA LEU A 19 -1.84 -5.56 1.93
C LEU A 19 -1.72 -6.78 1.01
N ARG A 20 -0.87 -7.76 1.33
CA ARG A 20 -0.73 -8.99 0.53
C ARG A 20 -1.98 -9.87 0.54
N LYS A 21 -2.83 -9.76 1.56
CA LYS A 21 -4.13 -10.46 1.61
C LYS A 21 -5.23 -9.73 0.84
N ALA A 22 -5.22 -8.40 0.87
CA ALA A 22 -6.27 -7.57 0.29
C ALA A 22 -6.00 -7.15 -1.17
N CYS A 23 -4.72 -6.99 -1.53
CA CYS A 23 -4.27 -6.53 -2.85
C CYS A 23 -3.78 -7.71 -3.69
N LYS A 24 -3.98 -7.64 -5.01
CA LYS A 24 -3.50 -8.69 -5.93
C LYS A 24 -1.99 -8.64 -6.11
N GLU A 25 -1.43 -7.44 -6.17
CA GLU A 25 0.00 -7.23 -6.37
C GLU A 25 0.48 -6.21 -5.34
N VAL A 26 1.59 -6.53 -4.66
CA VAL A 26 2.23 -5.69 -3.64
C VAL A 26 3.73 -5.69 -3.91
N TYR A 27 4.26 -4.51 -4.20
CA TYR A 27 5.68 -4.27 -4.42
C TYR A 27 6.21 -3.42 -3.28
N GLU A 28 7.26 -3.90 -2.62
CA GLU A 28 7.98 -3.08 -1.65
C GLU A 28 8.94 -2.14 -2.38
N VAL A 29 9.02 -0.90 -1.92
CA VAL A 29 9.97 0.09 -2.41
C VAL A 29 10.73 0.73 -1.25
N PHE A 30 11.97 1.14 -1.52
CA PHE A 30 12.88 1.73 -0.52
C PHE A 30 13.03 3.24 -0.70
N TYR A 31 11.95 3.93 -1.08
CA TYR A 31 11.95 5.36 -1.38
C TYR A 31 11.02 6.12 -0.42
N ASP A 32 10.49 7.27 -0.85
CA ASP A 32 9.62 8.14 -0.06
C ASP A 32 8.35 7.41 0.45
N TYR A 33 7.80 6.49 -0.36
CA TYR A 33 6.74 5.55 0.01
C TYR A 33 7.29 4.14 0.21
N GLN A 34 6.54 3.29 0.92
CA GLN A 34 7.01 1.95 1.32
C GLN A 34 6.47 0.84 0.42
N TYR A 35 5.28 1.02 -0.17
CA TYR A 35 4.69 0.01 -1.04
C TYR A 35 4.04 0.63 -2.28
N ILE A 36 4.07 -0.11 -3.38
CA ILE A 36 3.17 0.08 -4.54
C ILE A 36 2.23 -1.11 -4.56
N VAL A 37 0.93 -0.86 -4.57
CA VAL A 37 -0.06 -1.94 -4.57
C VAL A 37 -1.05 -1.78 -5.71
N ARG A 38 -1.45 -2.90 -6.29
CA ARG A 38 -2.55 -2.96 -7.26
C ARG A 38 -3.83 -3.36 -6.55
N VAL A 39 -4.81 -2.47 -6.61
CA VAL A 39 -6.14 -2.69 -6.06
C VAL A 39 -7.19 -2.54 -7.15
N ASP A 40 -8.25 -3.33 -7.07
CA ASP A 40 -9.45 -3.16 -7.89
C ASP A 40 -10.35 -2.05 -7.32
N ASP A 41 -10.38 -1.90 -6.00
CA ASP A 41 -11.20 -0.92 -5.27
C ASP A 41 -10.33 -0.16 -4.24
N GLU A 42 -10.47 1.17 -4.16
CA GLU A 42 -9.66 2.00 -3.24
C GLU A 42 -9.96 1.75 -1.76
N ASN A 43 -11.16 1.25 -1.40
CA ASN A 43 -11.52 1.02 -0.01
C ASN A 43 -10.65 -0.04 0.67
N VAL A 44 -9.99 -0.91 -0.11
CA VAL A 44 -9.07 -1.92 0.44
C VAL A 44 -7.80 -1.32 1.05
N LEU A 45 -7.50 -0.04 0.75
CA LEU A 45 -6.39 0.72 1.33
C LEU A 45 -6.75 1.37 2.67
N ASN A 46 -7.98 1.19 3.17
CA ASN A 46 -8.38 1.65 4.49
C ASN A 46 -7.90 0.68 5.59
N ILE A 47 -6.59 0.44 5.62
CA ILE A 47 -5.92 -0.45 6.57
C ILE A 47 -5.29 0.40 7.67
N GLU A 48 -5.52 0.00 8.92
CA GLU A 48 -4.87 0.63 10.07
C GLU A 48 -3.34 0.56 9.94
N GLY A 49 -2.67 1.72 10.02
CA GLY A 49 -1.23 1.84 9.83
C GLY A 49 -0.83 2.36 8.45
N ILE A 50 -1.77 2.55 7.52
CA ILE A 50 -1.54 3.35 6.31
C ILE A 50 -1.71 4.82 6.67
N LYS A 51 -0.64 5.61 6.52
CA LYS A 51 -0.68 7.06 6.77
C LYS A 51 -1.30 7.82 5.62
N LYS A 52 -0.98 7.39 4.40
CA LYS A 52 -1.37 8.03 3.16
C LYS A 52 -1.26 7.03 2.03
N TYR A 53 -2.12 7.18 1.04
CA TYR A 53 -1.94 6.57 -0.25
C TYR A 53 -2.17 7.61 -1.35
N ARG A 54 -1.56 7.39 -2.51
CA ARG A 54 -1.72 8.23 -3.69
C ARG A 54 -1.80 7.35 -4.91
N ARG A 55 -2.67 7.69 -5.85
CA ARG A 55 -2.72 7.00 -7.14
C ARG A 55 -1.38 7.19 -7.86
N HIS A 56 -0.78 6.09 -8.30
CA HIS A 56 0.47 6.13 -9.04
C HIS A 56 0.19 6.68 -10.45
N TYR A 57 0.83 7.80 -10.81
CA TYR A 57 0.45 8.64 -11.96
C TYR A 57 0.80 8.06 -13.35
N ASN A 58 1.36 6.85 -13.43
CA ASN A 58 1.89 6.27 -14.66
C ASN A 58 1.12 5.02 -15.16
N CYS A 59 -0.15 4.83 -14.77
CA CYS A 59 -0.99 3.72 -15.22
C CYS A 59 -2.43 4.14 -15.51
#